data_AF-A0A8S4DM74-F1
#
_entry.id   AF-A0A8S4DM74-F1
#
_cell.length_a   1.000
_cell.length_b   1.000
_cell.length_c   1.000
_cell.angle_alpha   90.00
_cell.angle_beta   90.00
_cell.angle_gamma   90.00
#
_symmetry.space_group_name_H-M   'P 1'
#
loop_
_entity.id
_entity.type
_entity.pdbx_description
1 polymer ?
#
loop_
_entity_poly.entity_id
_entity_poly.type
_entity_poly.pdbx_seq_one_letter_code
_entity_poly.pdbx_strand_id
1 'polypeptide(L)'
;MAMARRAYRALERLLALLVSVYSLAGDEVPFPKQHEEALLETLSVAIFEDHKSVLSSAEGRVVSPEQCAAVAADVLSKLKEVAKMRRILNRYNTVLKPTETGSGHEYRGVLQQLVDDLVDSARPELVDLRHRNHGVKDLLRSGLNILTSKKSRKHPMDAPTVILFIIGGVSLDECRRLHRSVITSGVDANVIIGSTKIVTSVDAMRDVLRL
;
A
#
# COMPACT_ATOMS: atom_id res chain seq x y z
N MET A 1 -23.70 9.60 25.88
CA MET A 1 -22.65 10.22 25.03
C MET A 1 -21.52 9.27 24.61
N ALA A 2 -20.99 8.41 25.48
CA ALA A 2 -19.90 7.47 25.12
C ALA A 2 -20.32 6.36 24.11
N MET A 3 -21.58 5.93 24.13
CA MET A 3 -22.09 4.86 23.26
C MET A 3 -22.28 5.32 21.80
N ALA A 4 -22.73 6.56 21.58
CA ALA A 4 -22.86 7.15 20.24
C ALA A 4 -21.49 7.37 19.56
N ARG A 5 -20.46 7.79 20.34
CA ARG A 5 -19.07 7.87 19.87
C ARG A 5 -18.45 6.50 19.55
N ARG A 6 -19.04 5.41 20.04
CA ARG A 6 -18.58 4.03 19.81
C ARG A 6 -19.17 3.44 18.51
N ALA A 7 -20.42 3.80 18.18
CA ALA A 7 -21.11 3.40 16.95
C ALA A 7 -20.51 4.09 15.71
N TYR A 8 -20.22 5.40 15.80
CA TYR A 8 -19.60 6.20 14.72
C TYR A 8 -18.27 5.65 14.18
N ARG A 9 -17.60 4.80 14.95
CA ARG A 9 -16.32 4.17 14.57
C ARG A 9 -16.49 2.81 13.90
N ALA A 10 -17.70 2.25 13.86
CA ALA A 10 -17.93 0.91 13.34
C ALA A 10 -17.83 0.89 11.82
N LEU A 11 -18.51 1.83 11.13
CA LEU A 11 -18.47 1.92 9.67
C LEU A 11 -17.08 2.30 9.16
N GLU A 12 -16.39 3.27 9.78
CA GLU A 12 -15.00 3.60 9.41
C GLU A 12 -14.05 2.39 9.55
N ARG A 13 -14.21 1.59 10.61
CA ARG A 13 -13.40 0.37 10.80
C ARG A 13 -13.74 -0.70 9.79
N LEU A 14 -15.02 -0.84 9.42
CA LEU A 14 -15.46 -1.76 8.38
C LEU A 14 -14.86 -1.34 7.03
N LEU A 15 -14.93 -0.06 6.67
CA LEU A 15 -14.31 0.49 5.46
C LEU A 15 -12.79 0.26 5.46
N ALA A 16 -12.12 0.49 6.59
CA ALA A 16 -10.68 0.24 6.71
C ALA A 16 -10.33 -1.26 6.57
N LEU A 17 -11.19 -2.15 7.08
CA LEU A 17 -11.05 -3.59 6.86
C LEU A 17 -11.25 -3.96 5.40
N LEU A 18 -12.27 -3.41 4.73
CA LEU A 18 -12.51 -3.65 3.30
C LEU A 18 -11.33 -3.20 2.44
N VAL A 19 -10.79 -1.99 2.69
CA VAL A 19 -9.56 -1.52 2.03
C VAL A 19 -8.41 -2.50 2.26
N SER A 20 -8.26 -2.99 3.49
CA SER A 20 -7.21 -3.98 3.81
C SER A 20 -7.42 -5.31 3.09
N VAL A 21 -8.65 -5.80 2.98
CA VAL A 21 -9.01 -7.07 2.30
C VAL A 21 -8.78 -6.98 0.80
N TYR A 22 -9.26 -5.91 0.14
CA TYR A 22 -9.03 -5.71 -1.30
C TYR A 22 -7.54 -5.46 -1.60
N SER A 23 -6.86 -4.71 -0.72
CA SER A 23 -5.41 -4.56 -0.81
C SER A 23 -4.68 -5.90 -0.63
N LEU A 24 -5.13 -6.78 0.27
CA LEU A 24 -4.51 -8.09 0.49
C LEU A 24 -4.73 -9.05 -0.68
N ALA A 25 -5.98 -9.17 -1.15
CA ALA A 25 -6.37 -10.04 -2.26
C ALA A 25 -5.64 -9.69 -3.57
N GLY A 26 -5.45 -8.39 -3.81
CA GLY A 26 -4.88 -7.91 -5.07
C GLY A 26 -5.70 -8.38 -6.27
N ASP A 27 -5.02 -8.55 -7.42
CA ASP A 27 -5.64 -9.13 -8.62
C ASP A 27 -5.55 -10.67 -8.67
N GLU A 28 -4.98 -11.29 -7.65
CA GLU A 28 -4.73 -12.74 -7.61
C GLU A 28 -5.95 -13.53 -7.13
N VAL A 29 -6.75 -12.93 -6.25
CA VAL A 29 -7.95 -13.54 -5.67
C VAL A 29 -9.18 -12.78 -6.15
N PRO A 30 -9.87 -13.26 -7.21
CA PRO A 30 -11.06 -12.59 -7.70
C PRO A 30 -12.23 -12.77 -6.73
N PHE A 31 -12.94 -11.69 -6.46
CA PHE A 31 -14.21 -11.76 -5.73
C PHE A 31 -15.35 -12.15 -6.67
N PRO A 32 -16.17 -13.16 -6.33
CA PRO A 32 -17.36 -13.50 -7.09
C PRO A 32 -18.31 -12.30 -7.22
N LYS A 33 -18.81 -12.06 -8.44
CA LYS A 33 -19.69 -10.92 -8.75
C LYS A 33 -20.90 -10.83 -7.81
N GLN A 34 -21.49 -11.97 -7.46
CA GLN A 34 -22.62 -12.05 -6.54
C GLN A 34 -22.29 -11.50 -5.14
N HIS A 35 -21.08 -11.74 -4.65
CA HIS A 35 -20.64 -11.21 -3.35
C HIS A 35 -20.37 -9.70 -3.42
N GLU A 36 -19.87 -9.20 -4.55
CA GLU A 36 -19.69 -7.76 -4.74
C GLU A 36 -21.02 -7.01 -4.86
N GLU A 37 -22.01 -7.59 -5.56
CA GLU A 37 -23.37 -7.05 -5.65
C GLU A 37 -24.03 -7.01 -4.25
N ALA A 38 -23.94 -8.10 -3.48
CA ALA A 38 -24.44 -8.13 -2.11
C ALA A 38 -23.70 -7.15 -1.18
N LEU A 39 -22.38 -7.00 -1.35
CA LEU A 39 -21.59 -6.02 -0.60
C LEU A 39 -22.03 -4.59 -0.93
N LEU A 40 -22.28 -4.28 -2.21
CA LEU A 40 -22.74 -2.97 -2.64
C LEU A 40 -24.08 -2.59 -1.98
N GLU A 41 -25.04 -3.50 -2.01
CA GLU A 41 -26.36 -3.31 -1.37
C GLU A 41 -26.22 -3.10 0.14
N THR A 42 -25.46 -3.98 0.80
CA THR A 42 -25.25 -3.91 2.25
C THR A 42 -24.52 -2.62 2.66
N LEU A 43 -23.54 -2.20 1.86
CA LEU A 43 -22.77 -0.98 2.11
C LEU A 43 -23.65 0.27 1.93
N SER A 44 -24.53 0.29 0.94
CA SER A 44 -25.49 1.38 0.74
C SER A 44 -26.39 1.56 1.96
N VAL A 45 -26.93 0.46 2.50
CA VAL A 45 -27.75 0.47 3.72
C VAL A 45 -26.94 0.95 4.92
N ALA A 46 -25.74 0.42 5.13
CA ALA A 46 -24.88 0.82 6.25
C ALA A 46 -24.50 2.31 6.19
N ILE A 47 -24.20 2.82 5.00
CA ILE A 47 -23.93 4.26 4.80
C ILE A 47 -25.18 5.08 5.07
N PHE A 48 -26.37 4.63 4.67
CA PHE A 48 -27.62 5.35 4.95
C PHE A 48 -27.88 5.44 6.47
N GLU A 49 -27.67 4.34 7.20
CA GLU A 49 -27.85 4.28 8.65
C GLU A 49 -26.84 5.14 9.44
N ASP A 50 -25.58 5.21 8.98
CA ASP A 50 -24.49 5.91 9.68
C ASP A 50 -23.87 7.05 8.84
N HIS A 51 -24.66 7.69 7.98
CA HIS A 51 -24.19 8.70 7.00
C HIS A 51 -23.44 9.86 7.64
N LYS A 52 -23.76 10.20 8.90
CA LYS A 52 -23.12 11.31 9.60
C LYS A 52 -21.67 11.01 10.03
N SER A 53 -21.27 9.73 10.09
CA SER A 53 -19.90 9.33 10.43
C SER A 53 -18.96 9.34 9.24
N VAL A 54 -19.49 9.11 8.05
CA VAL A 54 -18.72 9.00 6.80
C VAL A 54 -18.83 10.26 5.96
N LEU A 55 -19.97 10.95 5.96
CA LEU A 55 -20.18 12.18 5.21
C LEU A 55 -20.10 13.37 6.18
N SER A 56 -18.88 13.78 6.54
CA SER A 56 -18.65 14.91 7.45
C SER A 56 -19.28 16.22 6.97
N SER A 57 -19.57 16.33 5.67
CA SER A 57 -20.25 17.47 5.05
C SER A 57 -21.79 17.40 5.06
N ALA A 58 -22.39 16.38 5.67
CA ALA A 58 -23.84 16.15 5.67
C ALA A 58 -24.55 16.64 6.93
N GLU A 59 -23.87 17.37 7.84
CA GLU A 59 -24.51 17.96 9.02
C GLU A 59 -25.65 18.90 8.60
N GLY A 60 -26.90 18.42 8.73
CA GLY A 60 -28.12 19.16 8.36
C GLY A 60 -28.68 18.86 6.97
N ARG A 61 -28.07 17.97 6.17
CA ARG A 61 -28.55 17.60 4.83
C ARG A 61 -29.31 16.27 4.89
N VAL A 62 -30.54 16.24 4.38
CA VAL A 62 -31.26 14.97 4.17
C VAL A 62 -30.50 14.19 3.10
N VAL A 63 -29.97 13.02 3.47
CA VAL A 63 -29.29 12.11 2.55
C VAL A 63 -30.32 11.18 1.95
N SER A 64 -30.39 11.12 0.61
CA SER A 64 -31.33 10.22 -0.07
C SER A 64 -30.73 8.81 -0.25
N PRO A 65 -31.56 7.76 -0.34
CA PRO A 65 -31.07 6.40 -0.62
C PRO A 65 -30.24 6.31 -1.90
N GLU A 66 -30.58 7.07 -2.93
CA GLU A 66 -29.85 7.12 -4.21
C GLU A 66 -28.44 7.70 -4.02
N GLN A 67 -28.29 8.70 -3.14
CA GLN A 67 -26.97 9.25 -2.80
C GLN A 67 -26.11 8.23 -2.07
N CYS A 68 -26.68 7.48 -1.11
CA CYS A 68 -25.95 6.41 -0.41
C CYS A 68 -25.52 5.30 -1.36
N ALA A 69 -26.39 4.91 -2.30
CA ALA A 69 -26.06 3.93 -3.33
C ALA A 69 -24.91 4.40 -4.23
N ALA A 70 -24.91 5.68 -4.62
CA ALA A 70 -23.82 6.27 -5.39
C ALA A 70 -22.48 6.29 -4.62
N VAL A 71 -22.50 6.64 -3.34
CA VAL A 71 -21.30 6.60 -2.48
C VAL A 71 -20.80 5.16 -2.32
N ALA A 72 -21.69 4.19 -2.07
CA ALA A 72 -21.32 2.78 -1.96
C ALA A 72 -20.69 2.25 -3.26
N ALA A 73 -21.22 2.66 -4.42
CA ALA A 73 -20.66 2.29 -5.72
C ALA A 73 -19.28 2.90 -5.95
N ASP A 74 -19.08 4.17 -5.58
CA ASP A 74 -17.76 4.82 -5.63
C ASP A 74 -16.75 4.15 -4.69
N VAL A 75 -17.15 3.81 -3.46
CA VAL A 75 -16.32 3.05 -2.52
C VAL A 75 -15.92 1.71 -3.12
N LEU A 76 -16.86 0.93 -3.63
CA LEU A 76 -16.56 -0.38 -4.24
C LEU A 76 -15.64 -0.22 -5.46
N SER A 77 -15.84 0.81 -6.28
CA SER A 77 -14.94 1.10 -7.39
C SER A 77 -13.52 1.40 -6.91
N LYS A 78 -13.36 2.22 -5.87
CA LYS A 78 -12.04 2.53 -5.29
C LYS A 78 -11.38 1.29 -4.67
N LEU A 79 -12.14 0.41 -4.02
CA LEU A 79 -11.65 -0.86 -3.50
C LEU A 79 -11.06 -1.74 -4.62
N LYS A 80 -11.74 -1.82 -5.77
CA LYS A 80 -11.24 -2.54 -6.96
C LYS A 80 -9.97 -1.91 -7.53
N GLU A 81 -9.87 -0.58 -7.51
CA GLU A 81 -8.65 0.10 -7.95
C GLU A 81 -7.49 -0.15 -6.99
N VAL A 82 -7.72 -0.18 -5.67
CA VAL A 82 -6.72 -0.56 -4.65
C VAL A 82 -6.17 -1.96 -4.92
N ALA A 83 -7.02 -2.93 -5.23
CA ALA A 83 -6.60 -4.30 -5.55
C ALA A 83 -5.61 -4.34 -6.74
N LYS A 84 -5.79 -3.44 -7.71
CA LYS A 84 -4.97 -3.37 -8.94
C LYS A 84 -3.70 -2.52 -8.79
N MET A 85 -3.56 -1.70 -7.75
CA MET A 85 -2.48 -0.71 -7.65
C MET A 85 -1.08 -1.31 -7.81
N ARG A 86 -0.89 -2.57 -7.42
CA ARG A 86 0.41 -3.24 -7.48
C ARG A 86 0.75 -3.86 -8.83
N ARG A 87 -0.15 -3.87 -9.83
CA ARG A 87 0.12 -4.41 -11.17
C ARG A 87 1.27 -3.73 -11.91
N ILE A 88 1.62 -2.51 -11.53
CA ILE A 88 2.73 -1.77 -12.14
C ILE A 88 4.10 -2.31 -11.70
N LEU A 89 4.15 -3.12 -10.64
CA LEU A 89 5.36 -3.71 -10.09
C LEU A 89 5.56 -5.09 -10.70
N ASN A 90 6.82 -5.48 -10.88
CA ASN A 90 7.19 -6.77 -11.46
C ASN A 90 7.42 -7.81 -10.35
N ARG A 91 8.22 -7.49 -9.33
CA ARG A 91 8.56 -8.41 -8.25
C ARG A 91 7.62 -8.27 -7.05
N TYR A 92 7.26 -7.03 -6.69
CA TYR A 92 6.51 -6.75 -5.47
C TYR A 92 5.00 -6.58 -5.71
N ASN A 93 4.45 -7.27 -6.71
CA ASN A 93 3.04 -7.16 -7.09
C ASN A 93 2.08 -7.87 -6.12
N THR A 94 2.56 -8.86 -5.37
CA THR A 94 1.79 -9.62 -4.37
C THR A 94 2.38 -9.50 -2.97
N VAL A 95 1.49 -9.46 -1.98
CA VAL A 95 1.80 -9.36 -0.54
C VAL A 95 1.39 -10.61 0.24
N LEU A 96 0.71 -11.55 -0.41
CA LEU A 96 0.45 -12.88 0.14
C LEU A 96 1.52 -13.81 -0.41
N LYS A 97 2.42 -14.27 0.45
CA LYS A 97 3.48 -15.21 0.07
C LYS A 97 3.19 -16.57 0.67
N PRO A 98 3.45 -17.67 -0.05
CA PRO A 98 3.39 -19.00 0.54
C PRO A 98 4.41 -19.09 1.67
N THR A 99 4.03 -19.70 2.79
CA THR A 99 4.94 -19.94 3.91
C THR A 99 6.03 -20.94 3.51
N GLU A 100 7.24 -20.81 4.09
CA GLU A 100 8.37 -21.72 3.80
C GLU A 100 8.06 -23.20 4.10
N THR A 101 7.15 -23.48 5.05
CA THR A 101 6.70 -24.83 5.41
C THR A 101 5.73 -25.44 4.40
N GLY A 102 5.32 -24.69 3.36
CA GLY A 102 4.34 -25.11 2.34
C GLY A 102 2.89 -25.17 2.82
N SER A 103 2.62 -24.91 4.10
CA SER A 103 1.29 -24.92 4.70
C SER A 103 0.76 -23.50 4.94
N GLY A 104 0.10 -22.92 3.94
CA GLY A 104 -0.60 -21.65 4.08
C GLY A 104 0.12 -20.44 3.46
N HIS A 105 -0.35 -19.25 3.82
CA HIS A 105 0.15 -17.98 3.32
C HIS A 105 0.45 -17.04 4.47
N GLU A 106 1.51 -16.25 4.32
CA GLU A 106 1.84 -15.16 5.21
C GLU A 106 1.73 -13.82 4.51
N TYR A 107 1.42 -12.79 5.30
CA TYR A 107 1.46 -11.42 4.82
C TYR A 107 2.89 -10.89 4.85
N ARG A 108 3.42 -10.52 3.68
CA ARG A 108 4.70 -9.84 3.53
C ARG A 108 4.50 -8.57 2.70
N GLY A 109 4.50 -7.42 3.37
CA GLY A 109 4.22 -6.14 2.73
C GLY A 109 5.27 -5.74 1.68
N VAL A 110 4.92 -4.81 0.78
CA VAL A 110 5.80 -4.36 -0.31
C VAL A 110 7.12 -3.80 0.22
N LEU A 111 7.06 -2.93 1.24
CA LEU A 111 8.26 -2.35 1.84
C LEU A 111 9.15 -3.41 2.49
N GLN A 112 8.53 -4.43 3.10
CA GLN A 112 9.27 -5.52 3.72
C GLN A 112 10.00 -6.34 2.66
N GLN A 113 9.32 -6.75 1.59
CA GLN A 113 9.94 -7.45 0.47
C GLN A 113 11.10 -6.65 -0.15
N LEU A 114 10.92 -5.34 -0.34
CA LEU A 114 11.96 -4.46 -0.87
C LEU A 114 13.17 -4.38 0.07
N VAL A 115 12.94 -4.19 1.38
CA VAL A 115 14.03 -4.09 2.36
C VAL A 115 14.76 -5.41 2.49
N ASP A 116 14.04 -6.53 2.51
CA ASP A 116 14.65 -7.86 2.57
C ASP A 116 15.57 -8.09 1.35
N ASP A 117 15.10 -7.81 0.13
CA ASP A 117 15.92 -7.90 -1.09
C ASP A 117 17.11 -6.92 -1.06
N LEU A 118 16.90 -5.72 -0.50
CA LEU A 118 17.93 -4.69 -0.40
C LEU A 118 19.06 -5.14 0.53
N VAL A 119 18.75 -5.77 1.67
CA VAL A 119 19.77 -6.17 2.64
C VAL A 119 20.32 -7.57 2.41
N ASP A 120 19.74 -8.32 1.47
CA ASP A 120 20.18 -9.67 1.09
C ASP A 120 21.67 -9.69 0.68
N SER A 121 22.41 -10.66 1.21
CA SER A 121 23.82 -10.89 0.92
C SER A 121 24.06 -11.37 -0.51
N ALA A 122 23.07 -12.02 -1.14
CA ALA A 122 23.09 -12.43 -2.52
C ALA A 122 22.96 -11.24 -3.51
N ARG A 123 22.62 -10.05 -3.01
CA ARG A 123 22.47 -8.81 -3.81
C ARG A 123 21.60 -9.01 -5.06
N PRO A 124 20.35 -9.48 -4.91
CA PRO A 124 19.47 -9.73 -6.04
C PRO A 124 19.21 -8.43 -6.83
N GLU A 125 19.00 -8.54 -8.13
CA GLU A 125 18.65 -7.35 -8.93
C GLU A 125 17.29 -6.79 -8.47
N LEU A 126 17.26 -5.50 -8.13
CA LEU A 126 16.06 -4.77 -7.69
C LEU A 126 15.31 -4.21 -8.91
N VAL A 127 14.61 -5.09 -9.64
CA VAL A 127 14.00 -4.79 -10.95
C VAL A 127 12.97 -3.66 -10.94
N ASP A 128 12.30 -3.45 -9.81
CA ASP A 128 11.30 -2.39 -9.66
C ASP A 128 11.91 -1.03 -9.28
N LEU A 129 13.21 -0.98 -8.98
CA LEU A 129 13.92 0.27 -8.73
C LEU A 129 14.49 0.85 -10.02
N ARG A 130 14.19 2.13 -10.26
CA ARG A 130 14.75 2.89 -11.39
C ARG A 130 15.84 3.83 -10.88
N HIS A 131 17.05 3.64 -11.42
CA HIS A 131 18.16 4.54 -11.16
C HIS A 131 18.00 5.84 -11.95
N ARG A 132 17.95 6.99 -11.26
CA ARG A 132 17.91 8.32 -11.88
C ARG A 132 19.20 9.10 -11.58
N ASN A 133 20.05 9.24 -12.59
CA ASN A 133 21.18 10.17 -12.56
C ASN A 133 20.74 11.54 -13.09
N HIS A 134 20.55 12.53 -12.22
CA HIS A 134 20.30 13.91 -12.66
C HIS A 134 21.61 14.69 -12.83
N GLY A 135 22.44 14.27 -13.79
CA GLY A 135 23.66 14.99 -14.16
C GLY A 135 23.65 15.42 -15.63
N VAL A 136 23.89 16.71 -15.89
CA VAL A 136 24.12 17.28 -17.25
C VAL A 136 25.21 16.52 -18.02
N LYS A 137 26.14 15.89 -17.29
CA LYS A 137 27.24 15.06 -17.81
C LYS A 137 26.79 13.72 -18.39
N ASP A 138 25.60 13.22 -18.04
CA ASP A 138 25.07 11.93 -18.54
C ASP A 138 24.29 12.09 -19.86
N LEU A 139 23.76 13.29 -20.17
CA LEU A 139 23.18 13.60 -21.50
C LEU A 139 24.25 13.57 -22.61
N LEU A 140 25.45 14.08 -22.32
CA LEU A 140 26.59 14.04 -23.25
C LEU A 140 27.22 12.64 -23.34
N ARG A 141 27.21 11.86 -22.25
CA ARG A 141 27.66 10.45 -22.27
C ARG A 141 26.66 9.52 -22.96
N SER A 142 25.36 9.81 -22.90
CA SER A 142 24.33 8.99 -23.55
C SER A 142 24.47 9.00 -25.08
N GLY A 143 24.99 10.07 -25.69
CA GLY A 143 25.20 10.16 -27.14
C GLY A 143 26.41 9.38 -27.67
N LEU A 144 27.40 9.07 -26.81
CA LEU A 144 28.67 8.44 -27.21
C LEU A 144 28.87 7.00 -26.71
N ASN A 145 28.05 6.51 -25.75
CA ASN A 145 28.25 5.19 -25.11
C ASN A 145 27.35 4.05 -25.61
N ILE A 146 26.69 4.18 -26.76
CA ILE A 146 25.82 3.12 -27.31
C ILE A 146 26.60 1.83 -27.69
N LEU A 147 27.93 1.87 -27.80
CA LEU A 147 28.70 0.75 -28.34
C LEU A 147 29.50 -0.08 -27.33
N THR A 148 29.70 0.34 -26.07
CA THR A 148 30.50 -0.44 -25.11
C THR A 148 30.13 -0.14 -23.65
N SER A 149 29.30 -0.97 -23.01
CA SER A 149 29.46 -1.44 -21.61
C SER A 149 28.13 -1.99 -21.06
N LYS A 150 28.12 -3.27 -20.66
CA LYS A 150 27.28 -3.74 -19.56
C LYS A 150 27.70 -2.93 -18.32
N LYS A 151 27.07 -1.77 -18.09
CA LYS A 151 27.29 -0.99 -16.86
C LYS A 151 26.82 -1.85 -15.69
N SER A 152 27.74 -2.21 -14.78
CA SER A 152 27.34 -2.76 -13.48
C SER A 152 26.43 -1.73 -12.81
N ARG A 153 25.17 -2.08 -12.60
CA ARG A 153 24.28 -1.29 -11.75
C ARG A 153 24.85 -1.39 -10.35
N LYS A 154 25.32 -0.28 -9.79
CA LYS A 154 25.72 -0.23 -8.38
C LYS A 154 24.53 -0.59 -7.53
N HIS A 155 24.74 -1.47 -6.57
CA HIS A 155 23.69 -1.87 -5.63
C HIS A 155 23.49 -0.72 -4.63
N PRO A 156 22.27 -0.37 -4.20
CA PRO A 156 22.08 0.75 -3.29
C PRO A 156 22.85 0.59 -1.97
N MET A 157 23.03 -0.64 -1.50
CA MET A 157 23.85 -0.96 -0.32
C MET A 157 25.37 -0.84 -0.52
N ASP A 158 25.84 -0.49 -1.72
CA ASP A 158 27.25 -0.10 -1.92
C ASP A 158 27.55 1.26 -1.27
N ALA A 159 26.50 2.04 -0.93
CA ALA A 159 26.62 3.27 -0.17
C ALA A 159 26.65 3.00 1.34
N PRO A 160 27.48 3.72 2.12
CA PRO A 160 27.53 3.57 3.58
C PRO A 160 26.24 4.03 4.28
N THR A 161 25.37 4.76 3.58
CA THR A 161 24.07 5.20 4.09
C THR A 161 23.03 5.13 3.00
N VAL A 162 21.88 4.54 3.31
CA VAL A 162 20.72 4.41 2.42
C VAL A 162 19.52 5.05 3.10
N ILE A 163 18.82 5.92 2.38
CA ILE A 163 17.60 6.56 2.88
C ILE A 163 16.41 5.99 2.10
N LEU A 164 15.51 5.32 2.81
CA LEU A 164 14.22 4.89 2.29
C LEU A 164 13.14 5.88 2.77
N PHE A 165 12.65 6.72 1.86
CA PHE A 165 11.64 7.73 2.18
C PHE A 165 10.28 7.37 1.58
N ILE A 166 9.28 7.14 2.44
CA ILE A 166 7.94 6.70 2.05
C ILE A 166 6.99 7.91 1.93
N ILE A 167 6.45 8.09 0.72
CA ILE A 167 5.43 9.09 0.42
C ILE A 167 4.04 8.45 0.61
N GLY A 168 3.13 9.15 1.29
CA GLY A 168 1.79 8.65 1.64
C GLY A 168 1.69 8.14 3.07
N GLY A 169 2.81 7.71 3.66
CA GLY A 169 2.94 7.36 5.06
C GLY A 169 3.25 5.89 5.29
N VAL A 170 3.61 5.55 6.52
CA VAL A 170 3.98 4.20 6.96
C VAL A 170 3.38 3.92 8.33
N SER A 171 2.99 2.68 8.60
CA SER A 171 2.53 2.29 9.94
C SER A 171 3.70 1.99 10.87
N LEU A 172 3.49 2.11 12.18
CA LEU A 172 4.52 1.76 13.17
C LEU A 172 4.91 0.29 13.11
N ASP A 173 3.97 -0.60 12.78
CA ASP A 173 4.25 -2.03 12.68
C ASP A 173 5.08 -2.37 11.43
N GLU A 174 4.88 -1.65 10.32
CA GLU A 174 5.80 -1.72 9.18
C GLU A 174 7.19 -1.23 9.59
N CYS A 175 7.32 -0.04 10.20
CA CYS A 175 8.62 0.47 10.65
C CYS A 175 9.37 -0.54 11.53
N ARG A 176 8.67 -1.18 12.48
CA ARG A 176 9.25 -2.23 13.33
C ARG A 176 9.73 -3.44 12.52
N ARG A 177 8.95 -3.90 11.54
CA ARG A 177 9.33 -5.02 10.65
C ARG A 177 10.53 -4.67 9.79
N LEU A 178 10.54 -3.50 9.17
CA LEU A 178 11.66 -3.03 8.33
C LEU A 178 12.93 -2.88 9.15
N HIS A 179 12.85 -2.23 10.32
CA HIS A 179 13.97 -2.11 11.24
C HIS A 179 14.51 -3.48 11.65
N ARG A 180 13.62 -4.43 11.99
CA ARG A 180 14.03 -5.80 12.32
C ARG A 180 14.79 -6.45 11.17
N SER A 181 14.28 -6.37 9.93
CA SER A 181 14.94 -6.94 8.75
C SER A 181 16.36 -6.41 8.56
N VAL A 182 16.54 -5.08 8.68
CA VAL A 182 17.86 -4.44 8.57
C VAL A 182 18.82 -4.96 9.65
N ILE A 183 18.44 -4.96 10.93
CA ILE A 183 19.36 -5.36 12.00
C ILE A 183 19.71 -6.85 11.97
N THR A 184 18.79 -7.70 11.50
CA THR A 184 19.04 -9.15 11.41
C THR A 184 19.86 -9.55 10.19
N SER A 185 19.94 -8.68 9.18
CA SER A 185 20.68 -8.96 7.95
C SER A 185 22.20 -8.93 8.10
N GLY A 186 22.71 -8.27 9.15
CA GLY A 186 24.15 -8.11 9.38
C GLY A 186 24.84 -7.15 8.41
N VAL A 187 24.09 -6.31 7.68
CA VAL A 187 24.68 -5.27 6.83
C VAL A 187 25.25 -4.11 7.65
N ASP A 188 26.44 -3.63 7.28
CA ASP A 188 27.11 -2.52 7.95
C ASP A 188 26.61 -1.13 7.53
N ALA A 189 25.80 -1.05 6.46
CA ALA A 189 25.30 0.23 5.96
C ALA A 189 24.20 0.80 6.87
N ASN A 190 24.22 2.11 7.09
CA ASN A 190 23.20 2.80 7.86
C ASN A 190 21.92 2.98 7.03
N VAL A 191 20.83 2.30 7.39
CA VAL A 191 19.53 2.41 6.70
C VAL A 191 18.60 3.34 7.50
N ILE A 192 18.26 4.47 6.91
CA ILE A 192 17.36 5.47 7.49
C ILE A 192 16.00 5.33 6.83
N ILE A 193 14.96 5.09 7.63
CA ILE A 193 13.58 5.00 7.15
C ILE A 193 12.83 6.27 7.55
N GLY A 194 12.37 7.02 6.55
CA GLY A 194 11.58 8.23 6.73
C GLY A 194 10.22 8.11 6.07
N SER A 195 9.24 8.90 6.53
CA SER A 195 7.95 8.99 5.86
C SER A 195 7.36 10.40 5.96
N THR A 196 6.40 10.68 5.09
CA THR A 196 5.60 11.92 5.15
C THR A 196 4.70 11.99 6.38
N LYS A 197 4.20 10.84 6.87
CA LYS A 197 3.40 10.72 8.08
C LYS A 197 3.41 9.28 8.61
N ILE A 198 3.04 9.13 9.88
CA ILE A 198 2.70 7.81 10.45
C ILE A 198 1.19 7.61 10.29
N VAL A 199 0.79 6.47 9.75
CA VAL A 199 -0.62 6.21 9.39
C VAL A 199 -1.18 5.00 10.14
N THR A 200 -2.46 5.10 10.50
CA THR A 200 -3.28 3.94 10.90
C THR A 200 -4.08 3.42 9.70
N SER A 201 -4.67 2.22 9.82
CA SER A 201 -5.55 1.68 8.77
C SER A 201 -6.74 2.58 8.46
N VAL A 202 -7.23 3.33 9.46
CA VAL A 202 -8.33 4.29 9.27
C VAL A 202 -7.84 5.53 8.51
N ASP A 203 -6.64 6.03 8.79
CA ASP A 203 -6.09 7.18 8.06
C ASP A 203 -5.82 6.81 6.59
N ALA A 204 -5.25 5.62 6.35
CA ALA A 204 -5.05 5.11 5.00
C ALA A 204 -6.38 4.94 4.25
N MET A 205 -7.41 4.42 4.92
CA MET A 205 -8.76 4.34 4.36
C MET A 205 -9.29 5.71 3.96
N ARG A 206 -9.16 6.73 4.81
CA ARG A 206 -9.62 8.09 4.50
C ARG A 206 -8.89 8.69 3.30
N ASP A 207 -7.57 8.49 3.20
CA ASP A 207 -6.78 8.98 2.07
C ASP A 207 -7.23 8.36 0.73
N VAL A 208 -7.56 7.06 0.76
CA VAL A 208 -7.98 6.28 -0.41
C VAL A 208 -9.42 6.60 -0.79
N LEU A 209 -10.33 6.52 0.18
CA LEU A 209 -11.77 6.66 -0.08
C LEU A 209 -12.20 8.11 -0.24
N ARG A 210 -11.49 9.08 0.36
CA ARG A 210 -11.79 10.53 0.29
C ARG A 210 -13.27 10.84 0.53
N LEU A 211 -13.84 10.19 1.55
CA LEU A 211 -15.22 10.36 2.00
C LEU A 211 -15.30 11.53 3.00
#